data_AF-A0A392QE76-F1
#
_entry.id   AF-A0A392QE76-F1
#
_cell.length_a   1.000
_cell.length_b   1.000
_cell.length_c   1.000
_cell.angle_alpha   90.00
_cell.angle_beta   90.00
_cell.angle_gamma   90.00
#
_symmetry.space_group_name_H-M   'P 1'
#
loop_
_entity.id
_entity.type
_entity.pdbx_description
1 polymer ?
#
loop_
_entity_poly.entity_id
_entity_poly.type
_entity_poly.pdbx_seq_one_letter_code
_entity_poly.pdbx_strand_id
1 'polypeptide(L)'
;LNSFKNTQEDSVPTESVFSEVAYRVSDLVWGKVRGHPWWPGQIYDPSVASEKAKRHRKENCYLIAYFGDQTFAWNDVSMIKPFHKHFSEMEKQSDLENFRHAVDCALEEASRRVESCLSCPCTAGEVSSKLKTQVIANAASSFEPTELVNFVKSLAQSPFIEFDRLDFVSARAQLSAFYHSKG
;
A
#
# COMPACT_ATOMS: atom_id res chain seq x y z
N LEU A 1 -0.97 -19.43 60.30
CA LEU A 1 -1.94 -18.33 60.52
C LEU A 1 -1.17 -17.03 60.37
N ASN A 2 -0.97 -16.57 59.13
CA ASN A 2 -1.75 -15.50 58.48
C ASN A 2 -1.54 -14.14 59.17
N SER A 3 -0.80 -13.23 58.52
CA SER A 3 -1.39 -12.00 57.98
C SER A 3 -0.38 -11.17 57.17
N PHE A 4 -0.54 -11.25 55.85
CA PHE A 4 -0.45 -10.21 54.81
C PHE A 4 0.50 -9.01 54.97
N LYS A 5 1.58 -9.04 54.17
CA LYS A 5 2.10 -7.87 53.44
C LYS A 5 1.34 -7.76 52.12
N ASN A 6 0.91 -6.57 51.72
CA ASN A 6 1.20 -6.07 50.37
C ASN A 6 0.86 -4.59 50.23
N THR A 7 1.88 -3.83 49.83
CA THR A 7 1.81 -2.44 49.41
C THR A 7 1.20 -2.38 48.02
N GLN A 8 0.32 -1.40 47.86
CA GLN A 8 -0.39 -1.05 46.64
C GLN A 8 0.61 -0.52 45.59
N GLU A 9 0.87 -1.32 44.56
CA GLU A 9 1.45 -0.84 43.29
C GLU A 9 0.31 -0.71 42.28
N ASP A 10 -0.19 0.52 42.12
CA ASP A 10 -1.10 0.90 41.05
C ASP A 10 -0.33 0.81 39.72
N SER A 11 -0.41 -0.36 39.08
CA SER A 11 0.04 -0.54 37.70
C SER A 11 -1.04 0.01 36.78
N VAL A 12 -0.78 1.20 36.24
CA VAL A 12 -1.51 1.77 35.11
C VAL A 12 -1.46 0.76 33.96
N PRO A 13 -2.60 0.27 33.44
CA PRO A 13 -2.59 -0.51 32.21
C PRO A 13 -2.20 0.44 31.09
N THR A 14 -0.99 0.28 30.56
CA THR A 14 -0.58 0.89 29.30
C THR A 14 -1.49 0.31 28.22
N GLU A 15 -2.59 0.99 27.92
CA GLU A 15 -3.37 0.76 26.71
C GLU A 15 -2.40 0.85 25.53
N SER A 16 -2.12 -0.31 24.93
CA SER A 16 -1.47 -0.37 23.64
C SER A 16 -2.46 0.22 22.65
N VAL A 17 -2.27 1.51 22.33
CA VAL A 17 -2.99 2.20 21.25
C VAL A 17 -2.46 1.64 19.92
N PHE A 18 -2.71 0.36 19.65
CA PHE A 18 -2.84 -0.11 18.29
C PHE A 18 -4.21 0.38 17.85
N SER A 19 -4.25 1.57 17.26
CA SER A 19 -5.34 1.90 16.35
C SER A 19 -5.49 0.70 15.42
N GLU A 20 -6.61 -0.02 15.53
CA GLU A 20 -6.86 -1.23 14.76
C GLU A 20 -6.88 -0.83 13.28
N VAL A 21 -5.75 -1.00 12.58
CA VAL A 21 -5.63 -0.61 11.17
C VAL A 21 -6.47 -1.60 10.38
N ALA A 22 -7.70 -1.19 10.09
CA ALA A 22 -8.60 -1.94 9.23
C ALA A 22 -8.18 -1.73 7.77
N TYR A 23 -7.70 -2.80 7.13
CA TYR A 23 -7.35 -2.77 5.72
C TYR A 23 -8.56 -3.03 4.83
N ARG A 24 -8.52 -2.52 3.59
CA ARG A 24 -9.59 -2.64 2.60
C ARG A 24 -9.15 -3.44 1.39
N VAL A 25 -10.13 -4.01 0.68
CA VAL A 25 -9.88 -4.63 -0.63
C VAL A 25 -9.27 -3.58 -1.56
N SER A 26 -8.24 -4.01 -2.29
CA SER A 26 -7.38 -3.20 -3.16
C SER A 26 -6.32 -2.37 -2.45
N ASP A 27 -6.22 -2.33 -1.12
CA ASP A 27 -5.09 -1.63 -0.48
C ASP A 27 -3.75 -2.22 -0.92
N LEU A 28 -2.80 -1.34 -1.27
CA LEU A 28 -1.41 -1.73 -1.46
C LEU A 28 -0.76 -1.86 -0.08
N VAL A 29 -0.08 -2.98 0.13
CA VAL A 29 0.52 -3.34 1.42
C VAL A 29 1.86 -4.05 1.24
N TRP A 30 2.63 -4.09 2.32
CA TRP A 30 3.71 -5.04 2.49
C TRP A 30 3.21 -6.21 3.34
N GLY A 31 3.29 -7.43 2.81
CA GLY A 31 2.94 -8.65 3.54
C GLY A 31 4.18 -9.42 3.97
N LYS A 32 4.14 -10.02 5.17
CA LYS A 32 5.25 -10.82 5.70
C LYS A 32 4.88 -12.29 5.79
N VAL A 33 5.61 -13.11 5.02
CA VAL A 33 5.63 -14.57 5.19
C VAL A 33 6.95 -15.04 5.78
N ARG A 34 6.94 -16.22 6.39
CA ARG A 34 8.14 -16.81 7.00
C ARG A 34 9.17 -17.14 5.91
N GLY A 35 10.42 -16.76 6.11
CA GLY A 35 11.53 -17.07 5.19
C GLY A 35 11.74 -16.09 4.02
N HIS A 36 10.88 -15.08 3.86
CA HIS A 36 10.99 -14.05 2.82
C HIS A 36 11.10 -12.65 3.43
N PRO A 37 11.62 -11.62 2.73
CA PRO A 37 11.52 -10.23 3.18
C PRO A 37 10.05 -9.78 3.25
N TRP A 38 9.79 -8.55 3.70
CA TRP A 38 8.46 -7.95 3.51
C TRP A 38 8.23 -7.77 2.02
N TRP A 39 7.18 -8.37 1.47
CA TRP A 39 6.95 -8.41 0.02
C TRP A 39 5.78 -7.50 -0.36
N PRO A 40 5.87 -6.71 -1.45
CA PRO A 40 4.79 -5.84 -1.85
C PRO A 40 3.63 -6.66 -2.41
N GLY A 41 2.40 -6.26 -2.07
CA GLY A 41 1.19 -6.93 -2.53
C GLY A 41 -0.06 -6.07 -2.44
N GLN A 42 -1.17 -6.65 -2.85
CA GLN A 42 -2.50 -6.05 -2.83
C GLN A 42 -3.48 -6.95 -2.08
N ILE A 43 -4.36 -6.35 -1.29
CA ILE A 43 -5.44 -7.07 -0.62
C ILE A 43 -6.56 -7.40 -1.59
N TYR A 44 -7.00 -8.66 -1.58
CA TYR A 44 -8.12 -9.17 -2.38
C TYR A 44 -9.29 -9.60 -1.51
N ASP A 45 -10.48 -9.59 -2.10
CA ASP A 45 -11.68 -10.10 -1.45
C ASP A 45 -11.54 -11.62 -1.18
N PRO A 46 -11.76 -12.09 0.06
CA PRO A 46 -11.74 -13.52 0.40
C PRO A 46 -12.55 -14.45 -0.52
N SER A 47 -13.62 -13.94 -1.14
CA SER A 47 -14.49 -14.69 -2.05
C SER A 47 -13.79 -15.17 -3.31
N VAL A 48 -12.76 -14.46 -3.79
CA VAL A 48 -12.00 -14.83 -5.00
C VAL A 48 -11.00 -15.95 -4.75
N ALA A 49 -10.72 -16.29 -3.48
CA ALA A 49 -9.83 -17.37 -3.13
C ALA A 49 -10.41 -18.73 -3.59
N SER A 50 -9.53 -19.65 -3.99
CA SER A 50 -9.94 -21.04 -4.23
C SER A 50 -10.50 -21.69 -2.96
N GLU A 51 -11.37 -22.69 -3.11
CA GLU A 51 -11.93 -23.42 -1.95
C GLU A 51 -10.84 -24.05 -1.08
N LYS A 52 -9.73 -24.50 -1.69
CA LYS A 52 -8.56 -25.00 -0.96
C LYS A 52 -7.89 -23.89 -0.14
N ALA A 53 -7.76 -22.69 -0.69
CA ALA A 53 -7.19 -21.55 0.02
C ALA A 53 -8.08 -21.07 1.16
N LYS A 54 -9.41 -21.04 0.97
CA LYS A 54 -10.37 -20.62 2.01
C LYS A 54 -10.30 -21.48 3.28
N ARG A 55 -10.01 -22.78 3.15
CA ARG A 55 -9.82 -23.70 4.30
C ARG A 55 -8.68 -23.30 5.23
N HIS A 56 -7.74 -22.49 4.76
CA HIS A 56 -6.58 -22.04 5.54
C HIS A 56 -6.75 -20.62 6.09
N ARG A 57 -7.90 -19.97 5.82
CA ARG A 57 -8.21 -18.64 6.35
C ARG A 57 -8.38 -18.72 7.87
N LYS A 58 -7.71 -17.84 8.59
CA LYS A 58 -7.92 -17.60 10.02
C LYS A 58 -8.70 -16.30 10.23
N GLU A 59 -9.21 -16.12 11.43
CA GLU A 59 -9.74 -14.83 11.87
C GLU A 59 -8.66 -13.74 11.78
N ASN A 60 -9.06 -12.51 11.46
CA ASN A 60 -8.17 -11.35 11.31
C ASN A 60 -7.05 -11.49 10.27
N CYS A 61 -7.19 -12.43 9.31
CA CYS A 61 -6.31 -12.53 8.16
C CYS A 61 -6.88 -11.90 6.89
N TYR A 62 -6.01 -11.27 6.12
CA TYR A 62 -6.29 -10.72 4.79
C TYR A 62 -5.64 -11.56 3.70
N LEU A 63 -6.35 -11.73 2.58
CA LEU A 63 -5.77 -12.36 1.39
C LEU A 63 -4.93 -11.32 0.64
N ILE A 64 -3.64 -11.57 0.55
CA ILE A 64 -2.72 -10.72 -0.20
C ILE A 64 -2.25 -11.49 -1.44
N ALA A 65 -2.37 -10.86 -2.61
CA ALA A 65 -1.67 -11.29 -3.81
C ALA A 65 -0.40 -10.45 -3.97
N TYR A 66 0.74 -11.09 -4.15
CA TYR A 66 2.05 -10.48 -4.20
C TYR A 66 2.42 -10.08 -5.64
N PHE A 67 3.10 -8.94 -5.76
CA PHE A 67 3.61 -8.47 -7.04
C PHE A 67 4.84 -9.28 -7.49
N GLY A 68 5.11 -9.26 -8.79
CA GLY A 68 6.24 -9.96 -9.43
C GLY A 68 5.90 -11.39 -9.85
N ASP A 69 5.53 -12.26 -8.92
CA ASP A 69 5.30 -13.70 -9.19
C ASP A 69 3.84 -14.14 -9.07
N GLN A 70 2.93 -13.22 -8.71
CA GLN A 70 1.49 -13.45 -8.58
C GLN A 70 1.13 -14.55 -7.57
N THR A 71 2.03 -14.85 -6.62
CA THR A 71 1.72 -15.73 -5.49
C THR A 71 0.76 -15.05 -4.52
N PHE A 72 0.12 -15.82 -3.62
CA PHE A 72 -0.80 -15.25 -2.63
C PHE A 72 -0.71 -15.96 -1.29
N ALA A 73 -1.05 -15.25 -0.21
CA ALA A 73 -1.11 -15.80 1.14
C ALA A 73 -2.15 -15.09 2.01
N TRP A 74 -2.65 -15.83 3.01
CA TRP A 74 -3.38 -15.26 4.13
C TRP A 74 -2.39 -14.70 5.15
N ASN A 75 -2.48 -13.40 5.42
CA ASN A 75 -1.60 -12.72 6.37
C ASN A 75 -2.43 -12.20 7.54
N ASP A 76 -1.99 -12.47 8.76
CA ASP A 76 -2.51 -11.82 9.97
C ASP A 76 -2.26 -10.31 9.92
N VAL A 77 -3.15 -9.51 10.51
CA VAL A 77 -3.02 -8.05 10.55
C VAL A 77 -1.65 -7.57 11.05
N SER A 78 -1.01 -8.29 11.98
CA SER A 78 0.33 -7.98 12.49
C SER A 78 1.46 -8.19 11.47
N MET A 79 1.20 -9.00 10.43
CA MET A 79 2.11 -9.32 9.33
C MET A 79 1.84 -8.48 8.09
N ILE A 80 1.15 -7.34 8.25
CA ILE A 80 0.81 -6.41 7.18
C ILE A 80 1.24 -5.01 7.58
N LYS A 81 1.86 -4.29 6.66
CA LYS A 81 2.18 -2.86 6.79
C LYS A 81 1.58 -2.08 5.62
N PRO A 82 1.06 -0.84 5.83
CA PRO A 82 0.63 0.01 4.73
C PRO A 82 1.79 0.31 3.79
N PHE A 83 1.56 0.19 2.47
CA PHE A 83 2.61 0.32 1.45
C PHE A 83 3.30 1.69 1.49
N HIS A 84 2.52 2.75 1.35
CA HIS A 84 3.03 4.14 1.30
C HIS A 84 3.84 4.51 2.54
N LYS A 85 3.32 4.23 3.74
CA LYS A 85 3.94 4.66 5.00
C LYS A 85 5.32 4.03 5.25
N HIS A 86 5.58 2.86 4.69
CA HIS A 86 6.82 2.11 4.94
C HIS A 86 7.66 1.90 3.68
N PHE A 87 7.34 2.57 2.56
CA PHE A 87 7.95 2.29 1.27
C PHE A 87 9.47 2.43 1.29
N SER A 88 10.00 3.58 1.74
CA SER A 88 11.45 3.86 1.73
C SER A 88 12.29 2.86 2.54
N GLU A 89 11.71 2.35 3.63
CA GLU A 89 12.36 1.34 4.47
C GLU A 89 12.30 -0.04 3.83
N MET A 90 11.10 -0.44 3.36
CA MET A 90 10.84 -1.81 2.91
C MET A 90 11.46 -2.12 1.55
N GLU A 91 11.51 -1.15 0.65
CA GLU A 91 12.13 -1.30 -0.67
C GLU A 91 13.64 -1.65 -0.58
N LYS A 92 14.32 -1.21 0.48
CA LYS A 92 15.76 -1.40 0.65
C LYS A 92 16.13 -2.71 1.37
N GLN A 93 15.16 -3.60 1.61
CA GLN A 93 15.39 -4.82 2.39
C GLN A 93 16.12 -5.94 1.66
N SER A 94 16.14 -5.93 0.32
CA SER A 94 16.75 -6.99 -0.47
C SER A 94 17.21 -6.52 -1.83
N ASP A 95 18.37 -6.99 -2.24
CA ASP A 95 18.93 -6.75 -3.58
C ASP A 95 18.60 -7.89 -4.57
N LEU A 96 17.73 -8.84 -4.23
CA LEU A 96 17.36 -9.91 -5.14
C LEU A 96 16.60 -9.36 -6.35
N GLU A 97 16.87 -9.90 -7.55
CA GLU A 97 16.27 -9.41 -8.80
C GLU A 97 14.74 -9.56 -8.81
N ASN A 98 14.22 -10.70 -8.36
CA ASN A 98 12.79 -10.94 -8.26
C ASN A 98 12.10 -10.02 -7.23
N PHE A 99 12.80 -9.64 -6.16
CA PHE A 99 12.31 -8.69 -5.19
C PHE A 99 12.23 -7.28 -5.79
N ARG A 100 13.30 -6.81 -6.43
CA ARG A 100 13.34 -5.52 -7.14
C ARG A 100 12.23 -5.43 -8.19
N HIS A 101 12.06 -6.49 -8.98
CA HIS A 101 10.97 -6.59 -9.95
C HIS A 101 9.58 -6.50 -9.30
N ALA A 102 9.36 -7.17 -8.16
CA ALA A 102 8.09 -7.07 -7.44
C ALA A 102 7.82 -5.64 -6.93
N VAL A 103 8.84 -4.93 -6.46
CA VAL A 103 8.72 -3.51 -6.07
C VAL A 103 8.39 -2.63 -7.27
N ASP A 104 9.05 -2.85 -8.41
CA ASP A 104 8.78 -2.11 -9.65
C ASP A 104 7.33 -2.32 -10.12
N CYS A 105 6.82 -3.55 -10.12
CA CYS A 105 5.42 -3.84 -10.43
C CYS A 105 4.45 -3.15 -9.46
N ALA A 106 4.79 -3.05 -8.18
CA ALA A 106 3.96 -2.34 -7.19
C ALA A 106 3.94 -0.82 -7.44
N LEU A 107 5.08 -0.25 -7.84
CA LEU A 107 5.20 1.17 -8.24
C LEU A 107 4.41 1.47 -9.52
N GLU A 108 4.44 0.57 -10.51
CA GLU A 108 3.62 0.68 -11.72
C GLU A 108 2.13 0.69 -11.40
N GLU A 109 1.68 -0.19 -10.50
CA GLU A 109 0.28 -0.20 -10.06
C GLU A 109 -0.09 1.06 -9.26
N ALA A 110 0.79 1.57 -8.40
CA ALA A 110 0.59 2.84 -7.71
C ALA A 110 0.45 4.01 -8.71
N SER A 111 1.36 4.09 -9.68
CA SER A 111 1.33 5.07 -10.78
C SER A 111 0.00 4.98 -11.56
N ARG A 112 -0.39 3.78 -11.98
CA ARG A 112 -1.62 3.55 -12.74
C ARG A 112 -2.86 4.00 -11.97
N ARG A 113 -2.92 3.78 -10.66
CA ARG A 113 -4.03 4.23 -9.81
C ARG A 113 -4.11 5.75 -9.73
N VAL A 114 -2.98 6.42 -9.56
CA VAL A 114 -2.92 7.89 -9.55
C VAL A 114 -3.39 8.46 -10.88
N GLU A 115 -2.90 7.94 -12.00
CA GLU A 115 -3.32 8.37 -13.33
C GLU A 115 -4.82 8.17 -13.56
N SER A 116 -5.31 6.98 -13.20
CA SER A 116 -6.73 6.63 -13.33
C SER A 116 -7.64 7.51 -12.48
N CYS A 117 -7.19 7.98 -11.32
CA CYS A 117 -8.00 8.82 -10.45
C CYS A 117 -8.07 10.28 -10.92
N LEU A 118 -7.10 10.73 -11.71
CA LEU A 118 -7.01 12.09 -12.24
C LEU A 118 -7.41 12.20 -13.72
N SER A 119 -7.69 11.08 -14.36
CA SER A 119 -8.19 11.03 -15.73
C SER A 119 -9.63 11.53 -15.81
N CYS A 120 -9.94 12.32 -16.84
CA CYS A 120 -11.31 12.77 -17.11
C CYS A 120 -12.22 11.55 -17.38
N PRO A 121 -13.44 11.48 -16.82
CA PRO A 121 -14.41 10.46 -17.21
C PRO A 121 -14.72 10.45 -18.72
N CYS A 122 -14.48 11.56 -19.41
CA CYS A 122 -14.66 11.74 -20.84
C CYS A 122 -13.68 10.96 -21.72
N THR A 123 -12.55 10.49 -21.18
CA THR A 123 -11.56 9.68 -21.93
C THR A 123 -11.78 8.18 -21.75
N ALA A 124 -12.75 7.78 -20.93
CA ALA A 124 -13.10 6.39 -20.73
C ALA A 124 -13.92 5.86 -21.92
N GLY A 125 -13.26 5.28 -22.93
CA GLY A 125 -13.94 4.34 -23.83
C GLY A 125 -14.60 3.19 -23.04
N GLU A 126 -15.51 2.44 -23.68
CA GLU A 126 -16.37 1.39 -23.08
C GLU A 126 -15.66 0.29 -22.23
N VAL A 127 -14.33 0.30 -22.15
CA VAL A 127 -13.48 -0.65 -21.41
C VAL A 127 -13.40 -0.36 -19.89
N SER A 128 -13.91 0.79 -19.42
CA SER A 128 -13.75 1.26 -18.02
C SER A 128 -14.56 0.48 -16.95
N SER A 129 -15.54 -0.35 -17.34
CA SER A 129 -16.46 -0.98 -16.37
C SER A 129 -15.80 -2.01 -15.43
N LYS A 130 -14.71 -2.66 -15.84
CA LYS A 130 -13.99 -3.64 -14.99
C LYS A 130 -12.93 -3.01 -14.07
N LEU A 131 -12.44 -1.80 -14.38
CA LEU A 131 -11.40 -1.11 -13.60
C LEU A 131 -11.97 -0.29 -12.44
N LYS A 132 -13.29 0.02 -12.48
CA LYS A 132 -13.99 0.81 -11.46
C LYS A 132 -14.03 0.16 -10.08
N THR A 133 -13.84 -1.14 -9.96
CA THR A 133 -13.92 -1.85 -8.66
C THR A 133 -12.66 -1.68 -7.80
N GLN A 134 -11.55 -1.20 -8.37
CA GLN A 134 -10.29 -0.93 -7.66
C GLN A 134 -10.06 0.57 -7.42
N VAL A 135 -11.09 1.40 -7.62
CA VAL A 135 -10.98 2.84 -7.39
C VAL A 135 -10.93 3.08 -5.89
N ILE A 136 -9.78 3.55 -5.42
CA ILE A 136 -9.67 4.29 -4.16
C ILE A 136 -10.61 5.48 -4.32
N ALA A 137 -11.83 5.38 -3.81
CA ALA A 137 -12.67 6.54 -3.59
C ALA A 137 -11.83 7.51 -2.74
N ASN A 138 -11.43 8.63 -3.33
CA ASN A 138 -10.75 9.81 -2.76
C ASN A 138 -9.36 10.18 -3.29
N ALA A 139 -8.75 9.49 -4.26
CA ALA A 139 -7.46 9.95 -4.79
C ALA A 139 -7.54 11.30 -5.55
N ALA A 140 -8.69 11.62 -6.17
CA ALA A 140 -8.93 12.94 -6.76
C ALA A 140 -9.08 14.05 -5.71
N SER A 141 -9.68 13.76 -4.55
CA SER A 141 -9.83 14.71 -3.44
C SER A 141 -8.56 14.85 -2.59
N SER A 142 -7.60 13.94 -2.73
CA SER A 142 -6.28 14.02 -2.11
C SER A 142 -5.21 14.57 -3.06
N PHE A 143 -5.59 15.04 -4.24
CA PHE A 143 -4.65 15.68 -5.14
C PHE A 143 -4.37 17.09 -4.64
N GLU A 144 -3.13 17.35 -4.26
CA GLU A 144 -2.63 18.64 -3.77
C GLU A 144 -1.74 19.28 -4.84
N PRO A 145 -2.29 20.14 -5.73
CA PRO A 145 -1.53 20.66 -6.87
C PRO A 145 -0.32 21.50 -6.44
N THR A 146 -0.43 22.19 -5.30
CA THR A 146 0.64 23.01 -4.74
C THR A 146 1.83 22.16 -4.30
N GLU A 147 1.57 21.02 -3.66
CA GLU A 147 2.62 20.07 -3.27
C GLU A 147 3.33 19.50 -4.50
N LEU A 148 2.58 19.15 -5.55
CA LEU A 148 3.17 18.69 -6.81
C LEU A 148 4.10 19.75 -7.43
N VAL A 149 3.65 21.01 -7.52
CA VAL A 149 4.47 22.10 -8.09
C VAL A 149 5.73 22.32 -7.25
N ASN A 150 5.62 22.29 -5.92
CA ASN A 150 6.76 22.40 -5.02
C ASN A 150 7.74 21.24 -5.20
N PHE A 151 7.23 20.00 -5.33
CA PHE A 151 8.04 18.82 -5.59
C PHE A 151 8.82 18.94 -6.92
N VAL A 152 8.15 19.32 -8.01
CA VAL A 152 8.79 19.53 -9.31
C VAL A 152 9.83 20.65 -9.26
N LYS A 153 9.55 21.73 -8.52
CA LYS A 153 10.51 22.83 -8.33
C LYS A 153 11.76 22.35 -7.59
N SER A 154 11.59 21.56 -6.52
CA SER A 154 12.71 20.97 -5.77
C SER A 154 13.58 20.06 -6.66
N LEU A 155 12.95 19.22 -7.50
CA LEU A 155 13.66 18.40 -8.49
C LEU A 155 14.47 19.24 -9.48
N ALA A 156 13.88 20.33 -9.99
CA ALA A 156 14.54 21.22 -10.96
C ALA A 156 15.73 21.97 -10.33
N GLN A 157 15.65 22.30 -9.04
CA GLN A 157 16.72 23.01 -8.32
C GLN A 157 17.87 22.10 -7.90
N SER A 158 17.62 20.82 -7.65
CA SER A 158 18.66 19.87 -7.29
C SER A 158 18.33 18.46 -7.81
N PRO A 159 18.83 18.12 -9.01
CA PRO A 159 18.50 16.85 -9.68
C PRO A 159 19.09 15.61 -8.99
N PHE A 160 19.95 15.79 -7.99
CA PHE A 160 20.62 14.72 -7.25
C PHE A 160 20.08 14.51 -5.83
N ILE A 161 19.02 15.21 -5.42
CA ILE A 161 18.39 14.91 -4.13
C ILE A 161 17.79 13.50 -4.20
N GLU A 162 18.09 12.67 -3.21
CA GLU A 162 17.46 11.37 -3.03
C GLU A 162 16.03 11.59 -2.57
N PHE A 163 15.07 11.18 -3.40
CA PHE A 163 13.64 11.19 -3.06
C PHE A 163 13.14 9.76 -2.97
N ASP A 164 12.07 9.58 -2.22
CA ASP A 164 11.33 8.33 -2.20
C ASP A 164 10.80 8.01 -3.63
N ARG A 165 11.06 6.79 -4.12
CA ARG A 165 10.66 6.40 -5.49
C ARG A 165 9.13 6.43 -5.66
N LEU A 166 8.36 6.16 -4.60
CA LEU A 166 6.91 6.20 -4.63
C LEU A 166 6.40 7.64 -4.81
N ASP A 167 7.01 8.61 -4.13
CA ASP A 167 6.69 10.03 -4.30
C ASP A 167 6.98 10.48 -5.74
N PHE A 168 8.13 10.07 -6.27
CA PHE A 168 8.51 10.39 -7.64
C PHE A 168 7.54 9.82 -8.68
N VAL A 169 7.18 8.53 -8.60
CA VAL A 169 6.22 7.94 -9.56
C VAL A 169 4.82 8.54 -9.41
N SER A 170 4.42 8.87 -8.18
CA SER A 170 3.13 9.53 -7.91
C SER A 170 3.08 10.92 -8.54
N ALA A 171 4.11 11.75 -8.34
CA ALA A 171 4.18 13.07 -8.95
C ALA A 171 4.19 13.00 -10.49
N ARG A 172 4.95 12.05 -11.06
CA ARG A 172 4.98 11.82 -12.50
C ARG A 172 3.60 11.41 -13.05
N ALA A 173 2.91 10.50 -12.37
CA ALA A 173 1.56 10.08 -12.71
C ALA A 173 0.54 11.23 -12.66
N GLN A 174 0.64 12.09 -11.64
CA GLN A 174 -0.22 13.27 -11.53
C GLN A 174 -0.02 14.25 -12.71
N LEU A 175 1.24 14.51 -13.08
CA LEU A 175 1.56 15.34 -14.26
C LEU A 175 1.05 14.71 -15.55
N SER A 176 1.30 13.42 -15.75
CA SER A 176 0.82 12.64 -16.91
C SER A 176 -0.69 12.78 -17.09
N ALA A 177 -1.45 12.53 -16.02
CA ALA A 177 -2.91 12.67 -16.06
C ALA A 177 -3.38 14.10 -16.31
N PHE A 178 -2.70 15.10 -15.72
CA PHE A 178 -3.01 16.50 -15.99
C PHE A 178 -2.81 16.86 -17.47
N TYR A 179 -1.69 16.47 -18.08
CA TYR A 179 -1.44 16.73 -19.50
C TYR A 179 -2.44 16.02 -20.40
N HIS A 180 -2.77 14.75 -20.13
CA HIS A 180 -3.81 14.03 -20.89
C HIS A 180 -5.20 14.69 -20.77
N SER A 181 -5.51 15.35 -19.64
CA SER A 181 -6.77 16.08 -19.50
C SER A 181 -6.87 17.34 -20.38
N LYS A 182 -5.75 17.83 -20.90
CA LYS A 182 -5.67 19.07 -21.68
C LYS A 182 -5.63 18.87 -23.20
N GLY A 183 -5.53 17.62 -23.68
CA GLY A 183 -5.49 17.28 -25.10
C GLY A 183 -4.08 16.90 -25.55
#